data_AF-A0A1E3UMY3-F1
#
_entry.id   AF-A0A1E3UMY3-F1
#
_cell.length_a   1.000
_cell.length_b   1.000
_cell.length_c   1.000
_cell.angle_alpha   90.00
_cell.angle_beta   90.00
_cell.angle_gamma   90.00
#
_symmetry.space_group_name_H-M   'P 1'
#
loop_
_entity.id
_entity.type
_entity.pdbx_description
1 polymer ?
#
loop_
_entity_poly.entity_id
_entity_poly.type
_entity_poly.pdbx_seq_one_letter_code
_entity_poly.pdbx_strand_id
1 'polypeptide(L)'
;MKKDTKIAIVLIVLAILIVVIPPFALKGAEFGGSDDAGSQKIEEIAGDYEPWFTPVFETALNGEIPGEIESLLFCVQTAIGVGIIAFLMGRMVERKKWSREEETEQKAGQSA
;
A
#
# COMPACT_ATOMS: atom_id res chain seq x y z
N MET A 1 -23.64 -8.09 -13.25
CA MET A 1 -22.46 -7.27 -12.86
C MET A 1 -21.97 -6.49 -14.07
N LYS A 2 -21.75 -5.18 -13.92
CA LYS A 2 -21.15 -4.34 -14.96
C LYS A 2 -19.77 -4.91 -15.35
N LYS A 3 -19.38 -4.79 -16.61
CA LYS A 3 -18.13 -5.36 -17.16
C LYS A 3 -16.92 -4.93 -16.31
N ASP A 4 -16.93 -3.69 -15.85
CA ASP A 4 -15.85 -3.08 -15.07
C ASP A 4 -15.72 -3.69 -13.66
N THR A 5 -16.84 -4.04 -13.03
CA THR A 5 -16.84 -4.71 -11.71
C THR A 5 -16.20 -6.11 -11.81
N LYS A 6 -16.45 -6.83 -12.91
CA LYS A 6 -15.82 -8.14 -13.12
C LYS A 6 -14.30 -8.00 -13.32
N ILE A 7 -13.87 -7.01 -14.11
CA ILE A 7 -12.44 -6.73 -14.33
C ILE A 7 -11.75 -6.39 -13.00
N ALA A 8 -12.33 -5.49 -12.20
CA ALA A 8 -11.77 -5.13 -10.90
C ALA A 8 -11.58 -6.33 -9.98
N ILE A 9 -12.58 -7.22 -9.91
CA ILE A 9 -12.49 -8.44 -9.09
C ILE A 9 -11.39 -9.37 -9.59
N VAL A 10 -11.29 -9.59 -10.90
CA VAL A 10 -10.22 -10.42 -11.49
C VAL A 10 -8.84 -9.83 -11.17
N LEU A 11 -8.67 -8.50 -11.28
CA LEU A 11 -7.41 -7.84 -10.96
C LEU A 11 -7.03 -7.96 -9.48
N ILE A 12 -8.01 -7.82 -8.57
CA ILE A 12 -7.77 -8.00 -7.13
C ILE A 12 -7.35 -9.44 -6.82
N VAL A 13 -8.04 -10.42 -7.40
CA VAL A 13 -7.68 -11.84 -7.23
C VAL A 13 -6.28 -12.11 -7.77
N LEU A 14 -5.94 -11.58 -8.95
CA LEU A 14 -4.61 -11.73 -9.53
C LEU A 14 -3.53 -11.12 -8.63
N ALA A 15 -3.76 -9.92 -8.09
CA ALA A 15 -2.83 -9.29 -7.15
C ALA A 15 -2.60 -10.13 -5.89
N ILE A 16 -3.68 -10.68 -5.31
CA ILE A 16 -3.58 -11.58 -4.15
C ILE A 16 -2.77 -12.83 -4.52
N LEU A 17 -3.01 -13.43 -5.68
CA LEU A 17 -2.27 -14.61 -6.14
C LEU A 17 -0.77 -14.30 -6.30
N ILE A 18 -0.40 -13.13 -6.84
CA ILE A 18 1.00 -12.71 -6.97
C ILE A 18 1.68 -12.57 -5.61
N VAL A 19 0.96 -12.12 -4.57
CA VAL A 19 1.51 -11.99 -3.21
C VAL A 19 1.58 -13.35 -2.49
N VAL A 20 0.56 -14.19 -2.66
CA VAL A 20 0.39 -15.43 -1.88
C VAL A 20 1.20 -16.58 -2.47
N ILE A 21 1.26 -16.75 -3.79
CA ILE A 21 1.90 -17.92 -4.43
C ILE A 21 3.41 -18.03 -4.12
N PRO A 22 4.23 -16.96 -4.25
CA PRO A 22 5.68 -17.08 -4.11
C PRO A 22 6.15 -17.64 -2.75
N PRO A 23 5.62 -17.20 -1.58
CA PRO A 23 5.97 -17.77 -0.28
C PRO A 23 5.77 -19.29 -0.17
N PHE A 24 4.75 -19.85 -0.84
CA PHE A 24 4.50 -21.31 -0.80
C PHE A 24 5.25 -22.08 -1.88
N ALA A 25 5.52 -21.47 -3.03
CA ALA A 25 6.25 -22.08 -4.14
C ALA A 25 7.77 -22.11 -3.90
N LEU A 26 8.31 -21.07 -3.26
CA LEU A 26 9.74 -20.90 -2.98
C LEU A 26 10.02 -21.10 -1.48
N LYS A 27 9.79 -22.33 -1.00
CA LYS A 27 10.02 -22.68 0.41
C LYS A 27 11.51 -22.49 0.75
N GLY A 28 11.79 -21.60 1.69
CA GLY A 28 13.14 -21.31 2.15
C GLY A 28 13.86 -20.18 1.39
N ALA A 29 13.19 -19.46 0.50
CA ALA A 29 13.71 -18.20 -0.02
C ALA A 29 13.66 -17.13 1.08
N GLU A 30 14.75 -16.37 1.25
CA GLU A 30 14.75 -15.16 2.08
C GLU A 30 13.96 -14.07 1.36
N PHE A 31 12.73 -13.86 1.80
CA PHE A 31 11.92 -12.73 1.38
C PHE A 31 12.30 -11.52 2.25
N GLY A 32 13.38 -10.85 1.87
CA GLY A 32 13.83 -9.58 2.45
C GLY A 32 13.21 -8.36 1.77
N GLY A 33 13.47 -7.18 2.31
CA GLY A 33 13.10 -5.92 1.66
C GLY A 33 13.80 -5.76 0.31
N SER A 34 13.22 -4.97 -0.59
CA SER A 34 13.92 -4.59 -1.84
C SER A 34 15.22 -3.86 -1.55
N ASP A 35 15.26 -3.14 -0.44
CA ASP A 35 16.35 -2.26 -0.06
C ASP A 35 17.53 -3.10 0.47
N ASP A 36 17.26 -4.15 1.25
CA ASP A 36 18.26 -5.16 1.66
C ASP A 36 18.92 -5.84 0.45
N ALA A 37 18.10 -6.27 -0.52
CA ALA A 37 18.56 -6.94 -1.72
C ALA A 37 19.43 -6.02 -2.60
N GLY A 38 19.15 -4.72 -2.60
CA GLY A 38 19.95 -3.70 -3.29
C GLY A 38 21.33 -3.53 -2.65
N SER A 39 21.38 -3.37 -1.33
CA SER A 39 22.63 -3.17 -0.59
C SER A 39 23.60 -4.35 -0.74
N GLN A 40 23.11 -5.59 -0.61
CA GLN A 40 23.93 -6.80 -0.78
C GLN A 40 24.55 -6.91 -2.18
N LYS A 41 23.78 -6.55 -3.22
CA LYS A 41 24.25 -6.62 -4.61
C LYS A 41 25.29 -5.56 -4.94
N ILE A 42 25.18 -4.38 -4.31
CA ILE A 42 26.17 -3.32 -4.46
C ILE A 42 27.49 -3.74 -3.82
N GLU A 43 27.44 -4.37 -2.64
CA GLU A 43 28.62 -4.87 -1.93
C GLU A 43 29.37 -5.97 -2.73
N GLU A 44 28.63 -6.86 -3.43
CA GLU A 44 29.21 -7.88 -4.31
C GLU A 44 29.88 -7.30 -5.58
N ILE A 45 29.34 -6.22 -6.15
CA ILE A 45 29.78 -5.69 -7.46
C ILE A 45 30.84 -4.59 -7.29
N ALA A 46 30.73 -3.80 -6.22
CA ALA A 46 31.58 -2.65 -5.95
C ALA A 46 31.93 -2.61 -4.45
N GLY A 47 32.93 -3.41 -4.06
CA GLY A 47 33.39 -3.49 -2.67
C GLY A 47 33.94 -2.18 -2.07
N ASP A 48 34.17 -1.16 -2.89
CA ASP A 48 34.56 0.21 -2.48
C ASP A 48 33.40 1.22 -2.64
N TYR A 49 32.15 0.78 -2.71
CA TYR A 49 31.01 1.68 -2.84
C TYR A 49 30.76 2.46 -1.54
N GLU A 50 30.93 3.77 -1.59
CA GLU A 50 30.56 4.67 -0.50
C GLU A 50 29.11 5.16 -0.71
N PRO A 51 28.21 4.99 0.29
CA PRO A 51 26.84 5.46 0.19
C PRO A 51 26.78 6.98 -0.06
N TRP A 52 26.15 7.39 -1.16
CA TRP A 52 25.96 8.81 -1.48
C TRP A 52 24.90 9.50 -0.59
N PHE A 53 24.17 8.72 0.21
CA PHE A 53 23.17 9.19 1.14
C PHE A 53 23.06 8.25 2.34
N THR A 54 23.18 8.82 3.54
CA THR A 54 22.91 8.11 4.80
C THR A 54 21.59 8.61 5.38
N PRO A 55 20.64 7.73 5.73
CA PRO A 55 19.38 8.12 6.34
C PRO A 55 19.60 9.02 7.56
N VAL A 56 18.83 10.10 7.66
CA VAL A 56 18.94 11.08 8.76
C VAL A 56 18.80 10.42 10.13
N PHE A 57 17.96 9.38 10.21
CA PHE A 57 17.76 8.60 11.43
C PHE A 57 18.98 7.78 11.83
N GLU A 58 19.71 7.19 10.88
CA GLU A 58 20.96 6.46 11.17
C GLU A 58 22.04 7.43 11.64
N THR A 59 22.13 8.60 11.01
CA THR A 59 23.03 9.69 11.44
C THR A 59 22.68 10.20 12.84
N ALA A 60 21.39 10.28 13.19
CA ALA A 60 20.93 10.75 14.50
C ALA A 60 21.06 9.69 15.61
N LEU A 61 20.91 8.41 15.28
CA LEU A 61 21.04 7.27 16.19
C LEU A 61 22.48 6.74 16.28
N ASN A 62 23.37 7.24 15.42
CA ASN A 62 24.79 6.87 15.33
C ASN A 62 24.98 5.35 15.11
N GLY A 63 24.08 4.75 14.32
CA GLY A 63 24.00 3.32 14.01
C GLY A 63 22.77 3.00 13.15
N GLU A 64 22.69 1.78 12.61
CA GLU A 64 21.57 1.32 11.77
C GLU A 64 20.26 1.23 12.56
N ILE A 65 19.13 1.50 11.91
CA ILE A 65 17.81 1.34 12.52
C ILE A 65 17.53 -0.17 12.67
N PRO A 66 17.12 -0.65 13.86
CA PRO A 66 16.72 -2.04 14.00
C PRO A 66 15.55 -2.35 13.06
N GLY A 67 15.60 -3.47 12.33
CA GLY A 67 14.55 -3.85 11.37
C GLY A 67 13.14 -3.96 11.99
N GLU A 68 13.04 -4.21 13.29
CA GLU A 68 11.77 -4.13 14.03
C GLU A 68 11.18 -2.71 14.04
N ILE A 69 12.02 -1.69 14.21
CA ILE A 69 11.59 -0.29 14.21
C ILE A 69 11.30 0.19 12.79
N GLU A 70 12.07 -0.26 11.80
CA GLU A 70 11.80 0.02 10.39
C GLU A 70 10.43 -0.51 9.96
N SER A 71 10.15 -1.79 10.23
CA SER A 71 8.86 -2.41 9.90
C SER A 71 7.69 -1.75 10.67
N LEU A 72 7.90 -1.29 11.91
CA LEU A 72 6.91 -0.52 12.66
C LEU A 72 6.62 0.83 12.00
N LEU A 73 7.64 1.57 11.56
CA LEU A 73 7.46 2.85 10.87
C LEU A 73 6.71 2.64 9.54
N PHE A 74 7.03 1.60 8.76
CA PHE A 74 6.28 1.22 7.57
C PHE A 74 4.82 0.86 7.87
N CYS A 75 4.57 0.14 8.97
CA CYS A 75 3.22 -0.23 9.40
C CYS A 75 2.39 1.01 9.75
N VAL A 76 2.95 1.96 10.50
CA VAL A 76 2.30 3.23 10.84
C VAL A 76 2.01 4.05 9.58
N GLN A 77 2.97 4.15 8.65
CA GLN A 77 2.76 4.84 7.37
C GLN A 77 1.63 4.19 6.57
N THR A 78 1.58 2.86 6.52
CA THR A 78 0.52 2.10 5.85
C THR A 78 -0.83 2.36 6.50
N ALA A 79 -0.91 2.31 7.83
CA ALA A 79 -2.15 2.57 8.58
C ALA A 79 -2.70 3.98 8.31
N ILE A 80 -1.82 4.99 8.30
CA ILE A 80 -2.20 6.38 7.97
C ILE A 80 -2.68 6.48 6.52
N GLY A 81 -1.93 5.91 5.57
CA GLY A 81 -2.29 5.92 4.15
C GLY A 81 -3.65 5.26 3.88
N VAL A 82 -3.87 4.08 4.45
CA VAL A 82 -5.15 3.36 4.36
C VAL A 82 -6.28 4.17 5.02
N GLY A 83 -6.02 4.78 6.19
CA GLY A 83 -6.99 5.62 6.88
C GLY A 83 -7.47 6.80 6.02
N ILE A 84 -6.55 7.50 5.36
CA ILE A 84 -6.87 8.62 4.46
C ILE A 84 -7.71 8.13 3.27
N ILE A 85 -7.29 7.04 2.61
CA ILE A 85 -8.01 6.47 1.45
C ILE A 85 -9.42 6.05 1.87
N ALA A 86 -9.55 5.34 2.99
CA ALA A 86 -10.85 4.90 3.51
C ALA A 86 -11.77 6.08 3.83
N PHE A 87 -11.24 7.14 4.46
CA PHE A 87 -12.00 8.35 4.74
C PHE A 87 -12.52 9.01 3.46
N LEU A 88 -11.66 9.18 2.45
CA LEU A 88 -12.05 9.78 1.16
C LEU A 88 -13.10 8.94 0.44
N MET A 89 -12.91 7.62 0.39
CA MET A 89 -13.88 6.69 -0.20
C MET A 89 -15.23 6.76 0.54
N GLY A 90 -15.20 6.77 1.88
CA GLY A 90 -16.41 6.91 2.70
C GLY A 90 -17.17 8.20 2.40
N ARG A 91 -16.46 9.35 2.38
CA ARG A 91 -17.07 10.66 2.09
C ARG A 91 -17.65 10.75 0.67
N MET A 92 -17.01 10.09 -0.31
CA MET A 92 -17.53 10.00 -1.68
C MET A 92 -18.81 9.16 -1.77
N VAL A 93 -18.89 8.07 -1.00
CA VAL A 93 -20.08 7.21 -0.93
C VAL A 93 -21.24 7.96 -0.26
N GLU A 94 -20.97 8.65 0.85
CA GLU A 94 -21.96 9.46 1.58
C GLU A 94 -22.52 10.58 0.69
N ARG A 95 -21.66 11.37 0.03
CA ARG A 95 -22.09 12.42 -0.90
C ARG A 95 -22.98 11.87 -2.02
N LYS A 96 -22.67 10.69 -2.55
CA LYS A 96 -23.50 10.01 -3.56
C LYS A 96 -24.84 9.50 -3.01
N LYS A 97 -24.98 9.33 -1.69
CA LYS A 97 -26.23 8.92 -1.07
C LYS A 97 -27.17 10.13 -0.95
N TRP A 98 -26.68 11.24 -0.38
CA TRP A 98 -27.46 12.48 -0.22
C TRP A 98 -27.92 13.07 -1.55
N SER A 99 -27.05 13.15 -2.56
CA SER A 99 -27.48 13.65 -3.88
C SER A 99 -28.58 12.80 -4.53
N ARG A 100 -28.67 11.51 -4.17
CA ARG A 100 -29.72 10.61 -4.69
C ARG A 100 -31.02 10.75 -3.92
N GLU A 101 -30.92 10.99 -2.60
CA GLU A 101 -32.06 11.30 -1.73
C GLU A 101 -32.72 12.62 -2.14
N GLU A 102 -31.92 13.68 -2.36
CA GLU A 102 -32.38 14.98 -2.87
C GLU A 102 -33.07 14.87 -4.24
N GLU A 103 -32.49 14.12 -5.19
CA GLU A 103 -33.12 13.87 -6.50
C GLU A 103 -34.45 13.11 -6.38
N THR A 104 -34.58 12.23 -5.39
CA THR A 104 -35.79 11.42 -5.18
C THR A 104 -36.91 12.26 -4.54
N GLU A 105 -36.57 13.10 -3.56
CA GLU A 105 -37.51 14.05 -2.93
C GLU A 105 -38.01 15.10 -3.92
N GLN A 106 -37.14 15.66 -4.77
CA GLN A 106 -37.55 16.60 -5.82
C GLN A 106 -38.50 15.97 -6.85
N LYS A 107 -38.25 14.72 -7.26
CA LYS A 107 -39.16 13.99 -8.16
C LYS A 107 -40.51 13.67 -7.53
N ALA A 108 -40.53 13.34 -6.24
CA ALA A 108 -41.78 13.06 -5.51
C ALA A 108 -42.63 14.33 -5.32
N GLY A 109 -42.00 15.47 -5.02
CA GLY A 109 -42.70 16.76 -4.88
C GLY A 109 -43.18 17.37 -6.20
N GLN A 110 -42.60 16.99 -7.34
CA GLN A 110 -43.07 17.43 -8.67
C GLN A 110 -44.21 16.58 -9.24
N SER A 111 -44.53 15.42 -8.63
CA SER A 111 -45.61 14.53 -9.08
C SER A 111 -46.85 14.55 -8.17
N ALA A 112 -46.86 15.41 -7.16
CA ALA A 112 -47.97 15.66 -6.24
C ALA A 112 -48.60 17.03 -6.56
#